data_AF-A0AAV5A9K7-F1
#
_entry.id   AF-A0AAV5A9K7-F1
#
_cell.length_a   1.000
_cell.length_b   1.000
_cell.length_c   1.000
_cell.angle_alpha   90.00
_cell.angle_beta   90.00
_cell.angle_gamma   90.00
#
_symmetry.space_group_name_H-M   'P 1'
#
loop_
_entity.id
_entity.type
_entity.pdbx_description
1 polymer ?
#
loop_
_entity_poly.entity_id
_entity_poly.type
_entity_poly.pdbx_seq_one_letter_code
_entity_poly.pdbx_strand_id
1 'polypeptide(L)' 'MSGELPYAAEAQMNISYDELDVLRRQYNKEVAAQGHATTQTKFTYAWGLVKSPKKGEQQQGIDFLRCAVLSIKL' A
#
# COMPACT_ATOMS: atom_id res chain seq x y z
N MET A 1 3.01 8.66 -26.03
CA MET A 1 2.49 8.14 -24.75
C MET A 1 2.88 9.14 -23.68
N SER A 2 2.06 10.18 -23.51
CA SER A 2 2.29 11.24 -22.54
C SER A 2 2.22 10.61 -21.14
N GLY A 3 3.27 10.78 -20.34
CA GLY A 3 3.29 10.34 -18.95
C GLY A 3 2.32 11.18 -18.13
N GLU A 4 1.08 10.74 -18.07
CA GLU A 4 0.08 11.30 -17.17
C GLU A 4 0.43 10.79 -15.77
N LEU A 5 1.07 11.66 -14.98
CA LEU A 5 1.17 11.45 -13.55
C LEU A 5 -0.26 11.18 -13.03
N PRO A 6 -0.49 10.11 -12.23
CA PRO A 6 -1.82 9.79 -11.73
C PRO A 6 -2.42 11.07 -11.14
N TYR A 7 -3.54 11.48 -11.71
CA TYR A 7 -4.17 12.76 -11.43
C TYR A 7 -4.45 12.87 -9.93
N ALA A 8 -4.10 14.00 -9.31
CA ALA A 8 -4.15 14.19 -7.85
C ALA A 8 -5.53 13.90 -7.22
N ALA A 9 -6.61 13.82 -8.00
CA ALA A 9 -7.92 13.40 -7.50
C ALA A 9 -7.99 11.91 -7.10
N GLU A 10 -7.15 11.03 -7.68
CA GLU A 10 -7.07 9.63 -7.24
C GLU A 10 -6.45 9.50 -5.84
N ALA A 11 -5.71 10.51 -5.37
CA ALA A 11 -5.22 10.59 -4.00
C ALA A 11 -6.29 11.06 -2.99
N GLN A 12 -7.42 11.62 -3.46
CA GLN A 12 -8.51 12.12 -2.62
C GLN A 12 -9.66 11.12 -2.44
N MET A 13 -9.73 10.09 -3.30
CA MET A 13 -10.75 9.04 -3.15
C MET A 13 -10.28 7.97 -2.17
N ASN A 14 -11.09 7.71 -1.15
CA ASN A 14 -10.89 6.60 -0.24
C ASN A 14 -10.85 5.29 -1.04
N ILE A 15 -9.95 4.37 -0.69
CA ILE A 15 -9.94 3.05 -1.31
C ILE A 15 -11.19 2.26 -0.88
N SER A 16 -11.77 1.49 -1.81
CA SER A 16 -12.88 0.60 -1.47
C SER A 16 -12.40 -0.55 -0.60
N TYR A 17 -13.29 -1.12 0.23
CA TYR A 17 -12.94 -2.28 1.05
C TYR A 17 -12.52 -3.50 0.21
N ASP A 18 -13.19 -3.74 -0.92
CA ASP A 18 -12.84 -4.81 -1.86
C ASP A 18 -11.45 -4.62 -2.47
N GLU A 19 -11.11 -3.40 -2.87
CA GLU A 19 -9.79 -3.08 -3.40
C GLU A 19 -8.70 -3.28 -2.34
N LEU A 20 -8.94 -2.84 -1.10
CA LEU A 20 -8.01 -3.06 0.00
C LEU A 20 -7.83 -4.55 0.31
N ASP A 21 -8.89 -5.35 0.22
CA ASP A 21 -8.81 -6.80 0.46
C ASP A 21 -8.02 -7.52 -0.63
N VAL A 22 -8.14 -7.10 -1.89
CA VAL A 22 -7.27 -7.61 -2.98
C VAL A 22 -5.80 -7.35 -2.67
N LEU A 23 -5.45 -6.12 -2.24
CA LEU A 23 -4.08 -5.78 -1.86
C LEU A 23 -3.58 -6.60 -0.66
N ARG A 24 -4.44 -6.79 0.35
CA ARG A 24 -4.15 -7.62 1.52
C ARG A 24 -3.89 -9.07 1.15
N ARG A 25 -4.71 -9.64 0.27
CA ARG A 25 -4.54 -11.03 -0.21
C ARG A 25 -3.22 -11.18 -0.97
N GLN A 26 -2.87 -10.24 -1.83
CA GLN A 26 -1.60 -10.27 -2.56
C GLN A 26 -0.40 -10.20 -1.62
N TYR A 27 -0.43 -9.29 -0.64
CA TYR A 27 0.60 -9.19 0.39
C TYR A 27 0.76 -10.51 1.17
N ASN A 28 -0.35 -11.05 1.68
CA ASN A 28 -0.34 -12.31 2.45
C ASN A 28 0.15 -13.50 1.61
N LYS A 29 -0.22 -13.54 0.33
CA LYS A 29 0.22 -14.59 -0.61
C LYS A 29 1.73 -14.55 -0.83
N GLU A 30 2.32 -13.37 -1.04
CA GLU A 30 3.77 -13.24 -1.20
C GLU A 30 4.51 -13.62 0.08
N VAL A 31 4.06 -13.13 1.24
CA VAL A 31 4.65 -13.50 2.53
C VAL A 31 4.56 -15.01 2.77
N ALA A 32 3.42 -15.64 2.48
CA ALA A 32 3.26 -17.08 2.64
C ALA A 32 4.13 -17.90 1.67
N ALA A 33 4.30 -17.43 0.44
CA ALA A 33 5.05 -18.16 -0.59
C ALA A 33 6.58 -17.98 -0.47
N GLN A 34 7.04 -16.80 -0.06
CA GLN A 34 8.45 -16.41 -0.13
C GLN A 34 9.04 -16.02 1.24
N GLY A 35 8.24 -16.00 2.30
CA GLY A 35 8.65 -15.51 3.63
C GLY A 35 8.81 -13.99 3.73
N HIS A 36 8.64 -13.27 2.62
CA HIS A 36 8.77 -11.82 2.52
C HIS A 36 7.90 -11.29 1.37
N ALA A 37 7.44 -10.05 1.47
CA ALA A 37 6.79 -9.34 0.37
C ALA A 37 7.78 -8.44 -0.38
N THR A 38 7.59 -8.32 -1.69
CA THR A 38 8.37 -7.41 -2.53
C THR A 38 8.15 -5.94 -2.12
N THR A 39 9.11 -5.07 -2.45
CA THR A 39 9.01 -3.63 -2.15
C THR A 39 7.76 -3.01 -2.79
N GLN A 40 7.43 -3.42 -4.01
CA GLN A 40 6.23 -2.96 -4.71
C GLN A 40 4.96 -3.37 -3.97
N THR A 41 4.80 -4.65 -3.61
CA THR A 41 3.61 -5.14 -2.90
C THR A 41 3.46 -4.52 -1.52
N LYS A 42 4.57 -4.33 -0.80
CA LYS A 42 4.59 -3.58 0.48
C LYS A 42 4.11 -2.15 0.30
N PHE A 43 4.63 -1.44 -0.70
CA PHE A 43 4.25 -0.05 -0.96
C PHE A 43 2.77 0.07 -1.34
N THR A 44 2.30 -0.77 -2.27
CA THR A 44 0.90 -0.75 -2.72
C THR A 44 -0.06 -1.04 -1.58
N TYR A 45 0.21 -2.06 -0.76
CA TYR A 45 -0.64 -2.38 0.39
C TYR A 45 -0.62 -1.27 1.45
N ALA A 46 0.55 -0.73 1.78
CA ALA A 46 0.68 0.34 2.76
C ALA A 46 -0.01 1.63 2.31
N TRP A 47 0.08 1.98 1.02
CA TRP A 47 -0.66 3.10 0.46
C TRP A 47 -2.18 2.88 0.48
N GLY A 48 -2.63 1.66 0.21
CA GLY A 48 -4.03 1.26 0.38
C GLY A 48 -4.52 1.47 1.81
N LEU A 49 -3.73 1.08 2.82
CA LEU A 49 -4.04 1.30 4.23
C LEU A 49 -4.15 2.79 4.59
N VAL A 50 -3.27 3.64 4.06
CA VAL A 50 -3.34 5.11 4.25
C VAL A 50 -4.63 5.71 3.67
N LYS A 51 -5.12 5.15 2.56
CA LYS A 51 -6.36 5.58 1.92
C LYS A 51 -7.62 4.98 2.56
N SER A 52 -7.51 4.13 3.57
CA SER A 52 -8.65 3.56 4.28
C SER A 52 -9.42 4.65 5.05
N PRO A 53 -10.76 4.59 5.15
CA PRO A 53 -11.54 5.47 6.02
C PRO A 53 -11.35 5.19 7.52
N LYS A 54 -10.69 4.08 7.90
CA LYS A 54 -10.47 3.70 9.30
C LYS A 54 -9.15 4.27 9.81
N LYS A 55 -9.21 5.16 10.82
CA LYS A 55 -8.01 5.75 11.46
C LYS A 55 -6.96 4.73 11.90
N GLY A 56 -7.38 3.57 12.39
CA GLY A 56 -6.46 2.50 12.80
C GLY A 56 -5.68 1.88 11.63
N GLU A 57 -6.32 1.73 10.46
CA GLU A 57 -5.65 1.25 9.25
C GLU A 57 -4.77 2.35 8.64
N GLN A 58 -5.20 3.61 8.70
CA GLN A 58 -4.39 4.74 8.26
C GLN A 58 -3.05 4.82 9.00
N GLN A 59 -3.07 4.71 10.33
CA GLN A 59 -1.85 4.74 11.13
C GLN A 59 -0.92 3.57 10.79
N GLN A 60 -1.46 2.35 10.64
CA GLN A 60 -0.70 1.18 10.20
C GLN A 60 -0.05 1.40 8.83
N GLY A 61 -0.78 2.01 7.88
CA GLY A 61 -0.25 2.35 6.57
C GLY A 61 0.93 3.31 6.63
N ILE A 62 0.85 4.35 7.47
CA ILE A 62 1.95 5.31 7.69
C ILE A 62 3.17 4.61 8.28
N ASP A 63 2.99 3.74 9.28
CA ASP A 63 4.08 3.01 9.92
C ASP A 63 4.76 2.05 8.92
N PHE A 64 3.98 1.35 8.10
CA PHE A 64 4.49 0.50 7.03
C PHE A 64 5.29 1.28 5.97
N LEU A 65 4.79 2.45 5.52
CA LEU A 65 5.50 3.28 4.55
C LEU A 65 6.82 3.83 5.12
N ARG A 66 6.84 4.26 6.39
CA ARG A 66 8.07 4.70 7.05
C ARG A 66 9.12 3.58 7.07
N CYS A 67 8.70 2.37 7.44
CA CYS A 67 9.58 1.19 7.43
C CYS A 67 10.12 0.86 6.03
N ALA A 68 9.24 0.93 5.01
CA ALA A 68 9.63 0.67 3.62
C ALA A 68 10.61 1.73 3.07
N VAL A 69 10.39 3.01 3.36
CA VAL A 69 11.27 4.10 2.90
C VAL A 69 12.63 4.06 3.60
N LEU A 70 12.69 3.67 4.88
CA LEU A 70 13.95 3.45 5.59
C LEU A 70 14.74 2.26 5.03
N SER A 71 14.05 1.25 4.47
CA SER A 71 14.68 0.07 3.87
C SER A 71 15.26 0.32 2.46
N ILE A 72 14.94 1.45 1.81
CA ILE A 72 15.46 1.82 0.47
C ILE A 72 16.75 2.66 0.58
N LYS A 73 17.07 3.18 1.77
CA LYS A 73 18.25 4.03 2.03
C LYS A 73 19.48 3.28 2.61
N LEU A 74 19.48 1.95 2.61
CA LEU A 74 20.62 1.12 3.05
C LEU A 74 21.05 0.15 1.95
#